data_AF-A0AAQ3NYY0-F1
#
_entry.id   AF-A0AAQ3NYY0-F1
#
_cell.length_a   1.000
_cell.length_b   1.000
_cell.length_c   1.000
_cell.angle_alpha   90.00
_cell.angle_beta   90.00
_cell.angle_gamma   90.00
#
_symmetry.space_group_name_H-M   'P 1'
#
loop_
_entity.id
_entity.type
_entity.pdbx_description
1 polymer ?
#
loop_
_entity_poly.entity_id
_entity_poly.type
_entity_poly.pdbx_seq_one_letter_code
_entity_poly.pdbx_strand_id
1 'polypeptide(L)'
;MRRGMDTRGEVATWADFRARFLERYFPASAKQQRESQFLALRQGSMSVQDYKERFEYLAHFYTQNMSEEWECRRFEQGLRHHLLKALVHLKINEFPELVEQATIVERLDESGRVMRNQKGN
;
A
#
# COMPACT_ATOMS: atom_id res chain seq x y z
N MET A 1 17.43 21.02 27.95
CA MET A 1 16.35 20.05 27.71
C MET A 1 15.74 19.66 29.05
N ARG A 2 14.46 19.96 29.32
CA ARG A 2 13.78 19.57 30.57
C ARG A 2 13.27 18.14 30.43
N ARG A 3 13.72 17.24 31.32
CA ARG A 3 13.15 15.89 31.49
C ARG A 3 11.87 16.02 32.32
N GLY A 4 10.74 15.59 31.78
CA GLY A 4 9.51 15.42 32.54
C GLY A 4 9.53 14.04 33.22
N MET A 5 9.37 14.01 34.54
CA MET A 5 9.18 12.76 35.29
C MET A 5 7.72 12.33 35.20
N ASP A 6 7.47 11.03 35.07
CA ASP A 6 6.10 10.52 35.19
C ASP A 6 5.65 10.43 36.67
N THR A 7 4.39 10.08 36.91
CA THR A 7 3.79 10.00 38.25
C THR A 7 4.43 8.91 39.15
N ARG A 8 5.41 8.16 38.65
CA ARG A 8 6.15 7.11 39.37
C ARG A 8 7.62 7.46 39.61
N GLY A 9 8.06 8.65 39.19
CA GLY A 9 9.43 9.12 39.38
C GLY A 9 10.44 8.54 38.37
N GLU A 10 9.97 7.86 37.32
CA GLU A 10 10.85 7.34 36.26
C GLU A 10 11.13 8.43 35.22
N VAL A 11 12.35 8.42 34.67
CA VAL A 11 12.72 9.32 33.57
C VAL A 11 11.98 8.84 32.32
N ALA A 12 10.80 9.42 32.07
CA ALA A 12 10.02 9.12 30.89
C ALA A 12 10.83 9.52 29.64
N THR A 13 11.28 8.53 28.90
CA THR A 13 11.96 8.78 27.63
C THR A 13 10.92 9.10 26.56
N TRP A 14 11.35 9.73 25.47
CA TRP A 14 10.48 9.93 24.31
C TRP A 14 9.92 8.61 23.76
N ALA A 15 10.69 7.52 23.87
CA ALA A 15 10.24 6.19 23.47
C ALA A 15 9.06 5.70 24.34
N ASP A 16 9.13 5.90 25.66
CA ASP A 16 8.07 5.50 26.60
C ASP A 16 6.77 6.29 26.36
N PHE A 17 6.89 7.60 26.17
CA PHE A 17 5.75 8.44 25.79
C PHE A 17 5.13 7.96 24.48
N ARG A 18 5.94 7.73 23.45
CA ARG A 18 5.47 7.28 22.14
C ARG A 18 4.78 5.91 22.23
N ALA A 19 5.34 4.98 23.00
CA ALA A 19 4.75 3.66 23.21
C ALA A 19 3.37 3.76 23.90
N ARG A 20 3.29 4.45 25.04
CA ARG A 20 2.03 4.65 25.78
C ARG A 20 0.99 5.43 24.96
N PHE A 21 1.43 6.43 24.18
CA PHE A 21 0.57 7.19 23.29
C PHE A 21 -0.02 6.30 22.18
N LEU A 22 0.83 5.53 21.49
CA LEU A 22 0.38 4.63 20.44
C LEU A 22 -0.51 3.51 20.98
N GLU A 23 -0.24 2.99 22.18
CA GLU A 23 -1.09 2.01 22.84
C GLU A 23 -2.48 2.59 23.17
N ARG A 24 -2.53 3.83 23.66
CA ARG A 24 -3.78 4.49 24.06
C ARG A 24 -4.64 4.94 22.88
N TYR A 25 -4.03 5.44 21.81
CA TYR A 25 -4.74 6.06 20.68
C TYR A 25 -4.73 5.21 19.40
N PHE A 26 -3.90 4.18 19.35
CA PHE A 26 -3.82 3.24 18.23
C PHE A 26 -3.91 1.79 18.74
N PRO A 27 -5.08 1.41 19.30
CA PRO A 27 -5.27 0.11 19.93
C PRO A 27 -5.05 -1.03 18.93
N ALA A 28 -4.77 -2.23 19.45
CA ALA A 28 -4.52 -3.42 18.63
C ALA A 28 -5.63 -3.69 17.59
N SER A 29 -6.89 -3.42 17.94
CA SER A 29 -8.03 -3.54 17.02
C SER A 29 -7.95 -2.58 15.83
N ALA A 30 -7.52 -1.33 16.05
CA ALA A 30 -7.32 -0.35 14.97
C ALA A 30 -6.16 -0.75 14.06
N LYS A 31 -5.07 -1.28 14.64
CA LYS A 31 -3.95 -1.84 13.86
C LYS A 31 -4.41 -3.01 12.99
N GLN A 32 -5.08 -3.99 13.59
CA GLN A 32 -5.61 -5.15 12.87
C GLN A 32 -6.58 -4.75 11.76
N GLN A 33 -7.42 -3.73 12.00
CA GLN A 33 -8.30 -3.18 10.98
C GLN A 33 -7.50 -2.61 9.79
N ARG A 34 -6.42 -1.84 10.04
CA ARG A 34 -5.56 -1.32 8.96
C ARG A 34 -4.84 -2.43 8.20
N GLU A 35 -4.31 -3.42 8.91
CA GLU A 35 -3.67 -4.59 8.27
C GLU A 35 -4.68 -5.36 7.41
N SER A 36 -5.90 -5.56 7.90
CA SER A 36 -6.96 -6.20 7.10
C SER A 36 -7.34 -5.38 5.86
N GLN A 37 -7.36 -4.04 5.96
CA GLN A 37 -7.59 -3.15 4.81
C GLN A 37 -6.47 -3.27 3.79
N PHE A 38 -5.22 -3.37 4.23
CA PHE A 38 -4.06 -3.54 3.35
C PHE A 38 -4.10 -4.90 2.61
N LEU A 39 -4.35 -5.99 3.34
CA LEU A 39 -4.42 -7.33 2.78
C LEU A 39 -5.67 -7.55 1.90
N ALA A 40 -6.73 -6.79 2.12
CA ALA A 40 -7.91 -6.79 1.27
C ALA A 40 -7.84 -5.77 0.12
N LEU A 41 -6.83 -4.90 0.07
CA LEU A 41 -6.74 -3.83 -0.92
C LEU A 41 -6.71 -4.41 -2.33
N ARG A 42 -7.55 -3.84 -3.20
CA ARG A 42 -7.62 -4.10 -4.64
C ARG A 42 -7.66 -2.77 -5.37
N GLN A 43 -7.12 -2.73 -6.59
CA GLN A 43 -7.15 -1.57 -7.47
C GLN A 43 -8.60 -1.13 -7.78
N GLY A 44 -9.50 -2.09 -8.04
CA GLY A 44 -10.91 -1.78 -8.29
C GLY A 44 -11.08 -0.85 -9.50
N SER A 45 -11.68 0.32 -9.29
CA SER A 45 -11.85 1.37 -10.30
C SER A 45 -10.77 2.48 -10.25
N MET A 46 -9.81 2.37 -9.33
CA MET A 46 -8.71 3.33 -9.19
C MET A 46 -7.74 3.21 -10.36
N SER A 47 -7.08 4.32 -10.70
CA SER A 47 -5.87 4.26 -11.54
C SER A 47 -4.77 3.47 -10.84
N VAL A 48 -3.77 3.00 -11.57
CA VAL A 48 -2.59 2.36 -10.97
C VAL A 48 -1.91 3.31 -9.98
N GLN A 49 -1.86 4.60 -10.30
CA GLN A 49 -1.25 5.62 -9.44
C GLN A 49 -2.02 5.81 -8.12
N ASP A 50 -3.35 5.97 -8.17
CA ASP A 50 -4.18 6.10 -6.97
C ASP A 50 -4.10 4.82 -6.10
N TYR A 51 -4.04 3.66 -6.75
CA TYR A 51 -3.86 2.38 -6.07
C TYR A 51 -2.50 2.30 -5.38
N LYS A 52 -1.42 2.74 -6.03
CA LYS A 52 -0.06 2.82 -5.47
C LYS A 52 -0.03 3.71 -4.22
N GLU A 53 -0.59 4.91 -4.28
CA GLU A 53 -0.62 5.83 -3.14
C GLU A 53 -1.40 5.23 -1.96
N ARG A 54 -2.52 4.58 -2.23
CA ARG A 54 -3.32 3.90 -1.20
C ARG A 54 -2.61 2.68 -0.62
N PHE A 55 -1.85 1.96 -1.45
CA PHE A 55 -1.03 0.84 -1.04
C PHE A 55 0.09 1.30 -0.10
N GLU A 56 0.88 2.30 -0.48
CA GLU A 56 1.98 2.87 0.33
C GLU A 56 1.45 3.42 1.66
N TYR A 57 0.31 4.11 1.64
CA TYR A 57 -0.35 4.61 2.85
C TYR A 57 -0.70 3.48 3.83
N LEU A 58 -1.27 2.38 3.34
CA LEU A 58 -1.67 1.25 4.18
C LEU A 58 -0.48 0.38 4.61
N ALA A 59 0.54 0.25 3.76
CA ALA A 59 1.79 -0.46 4.07
C ALA A 59 2.50 0.12 5.29
N HIS A 60 2.39 1.44 5.52
CA HIS A 60 2.95 2.10 6.70
C HIS A 60 2.39 1.57 8.03
N PHE A 61 1.18 1.00 8.02
CA PHE A 61 0.55 0.43 9.21
C PHE A 61 0.80 -1.07 9.35
N TYR A 62 1.43 -1.70 8.36
CA TYR A 62 1.70 -3.12 8.36
C TYR A 62 2.93 -3.40 9.22
N THR A 63 2.76 -4.22 10.27
CA THR A 63 3.81 -4.41 11.29
C THR A 63 4.83 -5.49 10.95
N GLN A 64 4.62 -6.24 9.87
CA GLN A 64 5.52 -7.31 9.43
C GLN A 64 6.58 -6.78 8.46
N ASN A 65 7.76 -7.41 8.46
CA ASN A 65 8.79 -7.11 7.48
C ASN A 65 8.29 -7.44 6.07
N MET A 66 8.24 -6.43 5.21
CA MET A 66 7.94 -6.56 3.78
C MET A 66 9.26 -6.64 3.04
N SER A 67 9.59 -7.81 2.46
CA SER A 67 10.61 -7.85 1.42
C SER A 67 10.07 -7.18 0.16
N GLU A 68 10.93 -6.61 -0.66
CA GLU A 68 10.52 -5.96 -1.92
C GLU A 68 9.82 -6.95 -2.86
N GLU A 69 10.29 -8.20 -2.91
CA GLU A 69 9.62 -9.28 -3.65
C GLU A 69 8.19 -9.54 -3.12
N TRP A 70 8.02 -9.57 -1.79
CA TRP A 70 6.70 -9.74 -1.20
C TRP A 70 5.78 -8.56 -1.52
N GLU A 71 6.32 -7.34 -1.45
CA GLU A 71 5.62 -6.11 -1.79
C GLU A 71 5.14 -6.13 -3.25
N CYS A 72 6.01 -6.51 -4.19
CA CYS A 72 5.65 -6.67 -5.60
C CYS A 72 4.52 -7.67 -5.78
N ARG A 73 4.65 -8.89 -5.22
CA ARG A 73 3.61 -9.92 -5.31
C ARG A 73 2.28 -9.47 -4.70
N ARG A 74 2.34 -8.76 -3.57
CA ARG A 74 1.15 -8.25 -2.89
C ARG A 74 0.47 -7.17 -3.73
N PHE A 75 1.23 -6.27 -4.34
CA PHE A 75 0.73 -5.24 -5.24
C PHE A 75 0.08 -5.86 -6.48
N GLU A 76 0.78 -6.78 -7.16
CA GLU A 76 0.31 -7.53 -8.34
C GLU A 76 -1.04 -8.19 -8.08
N GLN A 77 -1.17 -8.92 -6.96
CA GLN A 77 -2.41 -9.60 -6.61
C GLN A 77 -3.60 -8.64 -6.46
N GLY A 78 -3.36 -7.39 -6.09
CA GLY A 78 -4.42 -6.40 -5.98
C GLY A 78 -4.76 -5.69 -7.29
N LEU A 79 -3.96 -5.83 -8.34
CA LEU A 79 -4.23 -5.22 -9.65
C LEU A 79 -5.50 -5.79 -10.30
N ARG A 80 -6.08 -4.99 -11.21
CA ARG A 80 -7.16 -5.44 -12.09
C ARG A 80 -6.68 -6.63 -12.91
N HIS A 81 -7.57 -7.60 -13.12
CA HIS A 81 -7.24 -8.89 -13.74
C HIS A 81 -6.55 -8.80 -15.11
N HIS A 82 -6.90 -7.81 -15.94
CA HIS A 82 -6.25 -7.63 -17.25
C HIS A 82 -4.80 -7.14 -17.12
N LEU A 83 -4.51 -6.21 -16.18
CA LEU A 83 -3.16 -5.77 -15.87
C LEU A 83 -2.34 -6.89 -15.24
N LEU A 84 -2.92 -7.61 -14.27
CA LEU A 84 -2.28 -8.77 -13.63
C LEU A 84 -1.85 -9.80 -14.68
N LYS A 85 -2.73 -10.14 -15.63
CA LYS A 85 -2.40 -11.08 -16.71
C LYS A 85 -1.26 -10.61 -17.61
N ALA A 86 -1.15 -9.30 -17.85
CA ALA A 86 -0.08 -8.72 -18.66
C ALA A 86 1.26 -8.69 -17.94
N LEU A 87 1.27 -8.64 -16.60
CA LEU A 87 2.50 -8.43 -15.82
C LEU A 87 3.02 -9.69 -15.13
N VAL A 88 2.16 -10.62 -14.71
CA VAL A 88 2.52 -11.77 -13.85
C VAL A 88 3.65 -12.65 -14.41
N HIS A 89 3.81 -12.70 -15.73
CA HIS A 89 4.87 -13.46 -16.38
C HIS A 89 6.25 -12.78 -16.38
N LEU A 90 6.30 -11.47 -16.12
CA LEU A 90 7.54 -10.68 -16.14
C LEU A 90 8.38 -10.91 -14.88
N LYS A 91 7.75 -11.40 -13.79
CA LYS A 91 8.40 -11.70 -12.51
C LYS A 91 9.23 -10.52 -11.98
N ILE A 92 8.65 -9.32 -12.04
CA ILE A 92 9.29 -8.09 -11.59
C ILE A 92 9.36 -8.12 -10.06
N ASN A 93 10.55 -7.91 -9.52
CA ASN A 93 10.80 -7.93 -8.07
C ASN A 93 11.22 -6.56 -7.52
N GLU A 94 11.25 -5.53 -8.37
CA GLU A 94 11.51 -4.15 -7.99
C GLU A 94 10.19 -3.37 -8.05
N PHE A 95 9.80 -2.80 -6.90
CA PHE A 95 8.48 -2.18 -6.79
C PHE A 95 8.27 -0.98 -7.73
N PRO A 96 9.26 -0.06 -7.92
CA PRO A 96 9.12 1.04 -8.85
C PRO A 96 8.90 0.58 -10.30
N GLU A 97 9.65 -0.43 -10.75
CA GLU A 97 9.53 -1.00 -12.10
C GLU A 97 8.15 -1.62 -12.32
N LEU A 98 7.64 -2.35 -11.33
CA LEU A 98 6.30 -2.95 -11.41
C LEU A 98 5.21 -1.89 -11.59
N VAL A 99 5.30 -0.79 -10.84
CA VAL A 99 4.34 0.33 -10.93
C VAL A 99 4.42 1.02 -12.29
N GLU A 100 5.62 1.22 -12.82
CA GLU A 100 5.82 1.80 -14.15
C GLU A 100 5.20 0.91 -15.24
N GLN A 101 5.52 -0.39 -15.24
CA GLN A 101 4.95 -1.33 -16.22
C GLN A 101 3.42 -1.41 -16.12
N ALA A 102 2.86 -1.44 -14.90
CA ALA A 102 1.41 -1.42 -14.71
C ALA A 102 0.76 -0.15 -15.26
N THR A 103 1.42 1.00 -15.09
CA THR A 103 0.94 2.29 -15.61
C THR A 103 0.96 2.34 -17.13
N ILE A 104 2.01 1.78 -17.76
CA ILE A 104 2.10 1.68 -19.23
C ILE A 104 0.96 0.83 -19.78
N VAL A 105 0.73 -0.35 -19.20
CA VAL A 105 -0.34 -1.26 -19.64
C VAL A 105 -1.73 -0.63 -19.45
N GLU A 106 -1.96 0.09 -18.35
CA GLU A 106 -3.22 0.82 -18.10
C GLU A 106 -3.50 1.86 -19.20
N ARG A 107 -2.51 2.67 -19.56
CA ARG A 107 -2.63 3.70 -20.62
C ARG A 107 -2.89 3.10 -22.01
N LEU A 108 -2.26 1.97 -22.32
CA LEU A 108 -2.45 1.27 -23.59
C LEU A 108 -3.88 0.70 -23.70
N ASP A 109 -4.42 0.13 -22.63
CA ASP A 109 -5.79 -0.39 -22.62
C ASP A 109 -6.81 0.75 -22.77
N GLU A 110 -6.62 1.87 -22.07
CA GLU A 110 -7.49 3.05 -22.18
C GLU A 110 -7.51 3.61 -23.61
N SER A 111 -6.33 3.76 -24.22
CA SER A 111 -6.20 4.22 -25.61
C SER A 111 -6.91 3.28 -26.59
N GLY A 112 -6.79 1.97 -26.39
CA GLY A 112 -7.47 0.96 -27.20
C GLY A 112 -9.00 0.93 -27.03
N ARG A 113 -9.54 1.34 -25.88
CA ARG A 113 -10.99 1.48 -25.65
C ARG A 113 -11.54 2.70 -26.37
N VAL A 114 -10.85 3.84 -26.30
CA VAL A 114 -11.25 5.08 -26.99
C VAL A 114 -11.33 4.87 -28.51
N MET A 115 -10.33 4.21 -29.11
CA MET A 115 -10.33 3.93 -30.55
C MET A 115 -11.47 3.00 -31.00
N ARG A 116 -11.88 2.03 -30.17
CA ARG A 116 -13.00 1.13 -30.47
C ARG A 116 -14.35 1.87 -30.42
N ASN A 117 -14.51 2.78 -29.47
CA ASN A 117 -15.75 3.54 -29.32
C ASN A 117 -15.97 4.57 -30.45
N GLN A 118 -14.89 5.07 -31.08
CA GLN A 118 -14.98 6.00 -32.22
C GLN A 118 -15.30 5.31 -33.56
N LYS A 119 -15.04 4.00 -33.71
CA LYS A 119 -15.32 3.24 -34.93
C LYS A 119 -16.72 2.62 -34.97
N GLY A 120 -17.45 2.65 -33.86
CA GLY A 120 -18.79 2.06 -33.71
C GLY A 120 -19.94 3.06 -33.78
N ASN A 121 -19.67 4.30 -34.21
CA ASN A 121 -20.65 5.39 -34.35
C ASN A 121 -20.59 5.94 -35.78
#